data_AF-A0AAD4E9N2-F1
#
_entry.id   AF-A0AAD4E9N2-F1
#
_cell.length_a   1.000
_cell.length_b   1.000
_cell.length_c   1.000
_cell.angle_alpha   90.00
_cell.angle_beta   90.00
_cell.angle_gamma   90.00
#
_symmetry.space_group_name_H-M   'P 1'
#
loop_
_entity.id
_entity.type
_entity.pdbx_description
1 polymer ?
#
loop_
_entity_poly.entity_id
_entity_poly.type
_entity_poly.pdbx_seq_one_letter_code
_entity_poly.pdbx_strand_id
1 'polypeptide(L)'
;MQGIQFTTRFNYYKLTSLLRTPSHHAQSWFHKNSLSRYYSATNEPRKRDWRLAGHPAPLSLAEGESLDLSEDEPPARRRKRAPVENTPEEWRRHRLAIKEAFPQGWSPPRKLSREAMDGMRAMHIYDKRTFSTPVLAEKFKISPEAVRRILRSKWEPSREQRARFAERERRSREERKMQSRLEEKKQNMELISETATIPERPNRRDERPKGLNSKDRLYFG
;
A
#
# COMPACT_ATOMS: atom_id res chain seq x y z
N MET A 1 51.72 -6.11 -37.75
CA MET A 1 52.37 -4.94 -37.15
C MET A 1 51.98 -3.71 -37.95
N GLN A 2 51.34 -2.73 -37.30
CA GLN A 2 51.32 -1.28 -37.56
C GLN A 2 50.01 -0.73 -37.00
N GLY A 3 50.08 -0.28 -35.74
CA GLY A 3 48.99 0.38 -35.03
C GLY A 3 48.95 1.86 -35.37
N ILE A 4 47.76 2.35 -35.67
CA ILE A 4 47.49 3.75 -36.02
C ILE A 4 47.36 4.53 -34.71
N GLN A 5 48.37 5.36 -34.42
CA GLN A 5 48.46 6.24 -33.26
C GLN A 5 47.77 7.57 -33.58
N PHE A 6 46.59 7.83 -33.02
CA PHE A 6 45.98 9.16 -33.03
C PHE A 6 46.59 10.00 -31.90
N THR A 7 47.53 10.87 -32.26
CA THR A 7 48.05 11.93 -31.39
C THR A 7 47.29 13.22 -31.71
N THR A 8 46.49 13.71 -30.76
CA THR A 8 45.89 15.03 -30.86
C THR A 8 46.20 15.82 -29.60
N ARG A 9 46.69 17.03 -29.84
CA ARG A 9 47.46 17.86 -28.93
C ARG A 9 46.61 18.48 -27.83
N PHE A 10 47.18 18.50 -26.64
CA PHE A 10 46.83 19.37 -25.52
C PHE A 10 46.80 20.84 -25.94
N ASN A 11 45.73 21.55 -25.61
CA ASN A 11 45.74 23.01 -25.54
C ASN A 11 45.59 23.43 -24.08
N TYR A 12 46.72 23.83 -23.50
CA TYR A 12 46.81 24.47 -22.20
C TYR A 12 46.58 25.97 -22.38
N TYR A 13 45.52 26.49 -21.76
CA TYR A 13 45.46 27.91 -21.42
C TYR A 13 45.70 28.03 -19.92
N LYS A 14 46.92 28.48 -19.58
CA LYS A 14 47.31 28.93 -18.25
C LYS A 14 47.12 30.45 -18.15
N LEU A 15 46.95 30.89 -16.90
CA LEU A 15 47.16 32.22 -16.33
C LEU A 15 45.96 33.16 -16.30
N THR A 16 45.38 33.36 -15.12
CA THR A 16 45.78 34.48 -14.24
C THR A 16 45.26 34.26 -12.82
N SER A 17 46.19 34.08 -11.89
CA SER A 17 45.99 34.19 -10.45
C SER A 17 46.18 35.65 -10.04
N LEU A 18 45.12 36.30 -9.56
CA LEU A 18 45.25 37.52 -8.76
C LEU A 18 44.67 37.25 -7.39
N LEU A 19 45.59 37.27 -6.42
CA LEU A 19 45.33 37.23 -5.00
C LEU A 19 44.45 38.42 -4.59
N ARG A 20 43.31 38.15 -3.97
CA ARG A 20 42.63 39.14 -3.12
C ARG A 20 41.84 38.47 -2.00
N THR A 21 42.53 38.20 -0.90
CA THR A 21 41.98 38.28 0.45
C THR A 21 42.96 39.15 1.26
N PRO A 22 42.60 39.77 2.38
CA PRO A 22 41.42 39.50 3.22
C PRO A 22 40.64 40.76 3.62
N SER A 23 39.49 40.57 4.29
CA SER A 23 39.16 41.24 5.56
C SER A 23 37.65 41.43 5.72
N HIS A 24 37.15 40.82 6.79
CA HIS A 24 36.03 41.24 7.64
C HIS A 24 34.96 42.14 7.02
N HIS A 25 33.81 41.55 6.71
CA HIS A 25 32.55 41.94 7.36
C HIS A 25 31.48 40.89 7.07
N ALA A 26 31.34 39.92 7.97
CA ALA A 26 30.15 39.09 8.03
C ALA A 26 28.97 39.98 8.50
N GLN A 27 28.28 40.63 7.56
CA GLN A 27 26.98 41.25 7.85
C GLN A 27 25.93 40.16 7.93
N SER A 28 25.84 39.60 9.14
CA SER A 28 24.63 39.14 9.80
C SER A 28 23.35 39.20 8.97
N TRP A 29 23.00 38.09 8.32
CA TRP A 29 21.60 37.76 8.04
C TRP A 29 20.96 37.08 9.26
N PHE A 30 21.15 37.69 10.43
CA PHE A 30 20.23 37.47 11.54
C PHE A 30 19.11 38.48 11.35
N HIS A 31 18.00 38.01 10.80
CA HIS A 31 16.73 38.63 11.09
C HIS A 31 16.58 38.58 12.61
N LYS A 32 16.86 39.70 13.28
CA LYS A 32 16.51 39.94 14.68
C LYS A 32 15.00 40.04 14.74
N ASN A 33 14.33 38.89 14.64
CA ASN A 33 12.99 38.80 15.16
C ASN A 33 13.16 38.79 16.67
N SER A 34 12.88 39.95 17.26
CA SER A 34 12.85 40.25 18.68
C SER A 34 12.55 39.01 19.53
N LEU A 35 13.61 38.45 20.13
CA LEU A 35 13.53 37.56 21.28
C LEU A 35 13.18 38.39 22.53
N SER A 36 12.13 39.22 22.46
CA SER A 36 11.47 39.81 23.63
C SER A 36 10.30 38.92 24.04
N ARG A 37 10.57 37.64 24.29
CA ARG A 37 9.64 36.72 24.96
C ARG A 37 10.35 35.70 25.86
N TYR A 38 11.54 36.03 26.37
CA TYR A 38 12.28 35.12 27.26
C TYR A 38 12.46 35.64 28.69
N TYR A 39 11.96 36.83 29.02
CA TYR A 39 11.84 37.31 30.40
C TYR A 39 10.50 38.02 30.63
N SER A 40 9.40 37.29 30.47
CA SER A 40 8.19 37.61 31.23
C SER A 40 8.07 36.54 32.31
N ALA A 41 8.24 36.94 33.56
CA ALA A 41 8.21 36.07 34.75
C ALA A 41 6.82 35.47 35.04
N THR A 42 5.90 35.49 34.08
CA THR A 42 4.53 34.97 34.25
C THR A 42 4.06 34.06 33.10
N ASN A 43 4.98 33.55 32.26
CA ASN A 43 4.63 32.51 31.30
C ASN A 43 5.02 31.14 31.84
N GLU A 44 4.25 30.65 32.81
CA GLU A 44 4.27 29.25 33.19
C GLU A 44 3.95 28.39 31.96
N PRO A 45 4.72 27.32 31.69
CA PRO A 45 4.34 26.37 30.65
C PRO A 45 2.99 25.78 31.04
N ARG A 46 1.94 26.07 30.26
CA ARG A 46 0.63 25.43 30.43
C ARG A 46 0.84 23.92 30.55
N LYS A 47 0.68 23.39 31.76
CA LYS A 47 0.79 21.97 32.02
C LYS A 47 -0.20 21.27 31.09
N ARG A 48 0.27 20.26 30.36
CA ARG A 48 -0.62 19.40 29.59
C ARG A 48 -1.47 18.65 30.61
N ASP A 49 -2.67 19.14 30.83
CA ASP A 49 -3.63 18.55 31.75
C ASP A 49 -4.16 17.25 31.16
N TRP A 50 -3.43 16.17 31.36
CA TRP A 50 -3.92 14.80 31.15
C TRP A 50 -4.96 14.39 32.22
N ARG A 51 -5.58 15.36 32.92
CA ARG A 51 -6.53 15.18 34.03
C ARG A 51 -6.25 13.91 34.85
N LEU A 52 -5.07 13.82 35.45
CA LEU A 52 -4.84 13.00 36.64
C LEU A 52 -5.44 13.74 37.84
N ALA A 53 -6.75 14.01 37.78
CA ALA A 53 -7.47 14.64 38.86
C ALA A 53 -7.69 13.57 39.95
N GLY A 54 -6.76 13.45 40.88
CA GLY A 54 -7.00 12.65 42.08
C GLY A 54 -5.78 12.10 42.83
N HIS A 55 -4.56 12.20 42.30
CA HIS A 55 -3.39 11.72 43.01
C HIS A 55 -2.39 12.87 43.24
N PRO A 56 -2.03 13.19 44.50
CA PRO A 56 -0.97 14.17 44.75
C PRO A 56 0.31 13.69 44.07
N ALA A 57 1.10 14.64 43.55
CA ALA A 57 2.41 14.34 43.01
C ALA A 57 3.22 13.56 44.07
N PRO A 58 3.86 12.43 43.72
CA PRO A 58 4.62 11.66 44.70
C PRO A 58 5.69 12.55 45.33
N LEU A 59 5.86 12.44 46.66
CA LEU A 59 6.87 13.21 47.39
C LEU A 59 8.24 13.05 46.72
N SER A 60 8.87 14.17 46.40
CA SER A 60 10.26 14.18 45.98
C SER A 60 11.13 13.62 47.10
N LEU A 61 11.90 12.59 46.76
CA LEU A 61 12.76 11.79 47.63
C LEU A 61 13.98 12.56 48.19
N ALA A 62 13.81 13.86 48.49
CA ALA A 62 14.88 14.77 48.89
C ALA A 62 14.84 15.13 50.40
N GLU A 63 13.81 14.73 51.13
CA GLU A 63 13.69 15.00 52.57
C GLU A 63 13.35 13.72 53.34
N GLY A 64 14.35 13.21 54.06
CA GLY A 64 14.16 12.29 55.19
C GLY A 64 14.47 10.82 54.89
N GLU A 65 15.39 10.27 55.69
CA GLU A 65 15.71 8.84 55.87
C GLU A 65 16.72 8.22 54.88
N SER A 66 17.94 8.03 55.38
CA SER A 66 18.97 7.18 54.80
C SER A 66 18.49 5.72 54.80
N LEU A 67 17.99 5.25 53.67
CA LEU A 67 17.69 3.84 53.43
C LEU A 67 19.00 3.03 53.38
N ASP A 68 19.11 2.02 54.24
CA ASP A 68 20.19 1.04 54.29
C ASP A 68 20.17 0.17 53.01
N LEU A 69 21.18 0.35 52.16
CA LEU A 69 21.32 -0.25 50.82
C LEU A 69 22.06 -1.61 50.85
N SER A 70 21.84 -2.44 51.88
CA SER A 70 22.54 -3.73 52.01
C SER A 70 21.76 -4.96 51.50
N GLU A 71 20.49 -4.81 51.08
CA GLU A 71 19.68 -5.93 50.53
C GLU A 71 18.93 -5.57 49.24
N ASP A 72 19.65 -5.36 48.13
CA ASP A 72 19.03 -5.10 46.81
C ASP A 72 19.43 -6.17 45.77
N GLU A 73 18.92 -7.40 45.92
CA GLU A 73 18.60 -8.21 44.74
C GLU A 73 17.35 -7.55 44.12
N PRO A 74 17.44 -6.91 42.93
CA PRO A 74 16.33 -6.12 42.42
C PRO A 74 15.13 -7.06 42.22
N PRO A 75 13.98 -6.80 42.86
CA PRO A 75 12.84 -7.71 42.78
C PRO A 75 12.49 -7.87 41.31
N ALA A 76 12.44 -9.13 40.85
CA ALA A 76 12.10 -9.47 39.48
C ALA A 76 10.88 -8.64 39.09
N ARG A 77 11.05 -7.69 38.15
CA ARG A 77 10.01 -6.76 37.69
C ARG A 77 8.91 -7.59 37.02
N ARG A 78 8.06 -8.23 37.82
CA ARG A 78 6.79 -8.80 37.40
C ARG A 78 6.00 -7.59 36.96
N ARG A 79 6.03 -7.29 35.65
CA ARG A 79 5.02 -6.44 35.03
C ARG A 79 3.69 -7.06 35.45
N LYS A 80 3.04 -6.51 36.46
CA LYS A 80 1.68 -6.90 36.83
C LYS A 80 0.89 -6.70 35.56
N ARG A 81 0.59 -7.79 34.84
CA ARG A 81 -0.34 -7.73 33.71
C ARG A 81 -1.60 -7.17 34.35
N ALA A 82 -2.04 -6.00 33.89
CA ALA A 82 -3.29 -5.45 34.37
C ALA A 82 -4.33 -6.59 34.33
N PRO A 83 -5.17 -6.74 35.38
CA PRO A 83 -6.28 -7.69 35.32
C PRO A 83 -6.95 -7.49 33.97
N VAL A 84 -7.11 -8.56 33.20
CA VAL A 84 -7.76 -8.47 31.89
C VAL A 84 -9.23 -8.19 32.19
N GLU A 85 -9.55 -6.91 32.40
CA GLU A 85 -10.94 -6.47 32.45
C GLU A 85 -11.59 -6.96 31.17
N ASN A 86 -12.74 -7.62 31.34
CA ASN A 86 -13.48 -8.20 30.24
C ASN A 86 -13.61 -7.14 29.15
N THR A 87 -13.06 -7.43 27.96
CA THR A 87 -13.14 -6.52 26.81
C THR A 87 -14.59 -6.04 26.69
N PRO A 88 -14.84 -4.72 26.64
CA PRO A 88 -16.18 -4.16 26.64
C PRO A 88 -17.11 -4.93 25.69
N GLU A 89 -18.34 -5.19 26.13
CA GLU A 89 -19.25 -6.10 25.42
C GLU A 89 -19.45 -5.69 23.95
N GLU A 90 -19.53 -4.39 23.69
CA GLU A 90 -19.63 -3.79 22.36
C GLU A 90 -18.50 -4.21 21.42
N TRP A 91 -17.26 -4.20 21.92
CA TRP A 91 -16.10 -4.60 21.13
C TRP A 91 -16.12 -6.10 20.82
N ARG A 92 -16.57 -6.92 21.78
CA ARG A 92 -16.74 -8.36 21.58
C ARG A 92 -17.82 -8.63 20.52
N ARG A 93 -18.98 -7.97 20.63
CA ARG A 93 -20.08 -8.06 19.65
C ARG A 93 -19.63 -7.64 18.25
N HIS A 94 -18.94 -6.51 18.13
CA HIS A 94 -18.41 -6.05 16.84
C HIS A 94 -17.39 -7.02 16.23
N ARG A 95 -16.48 -7.56 17.04
CA ARG A 95 -15.51 -8.56 16.58
C ARG A 95 -16.18 -9.85 16.11
N LEU A 96 -17.21 -10.31 16.84
CA LEU A 96 -17.99 -11.49 16.45
C LEU A 96 -18.74 -11.24 15.14
N ALA A 97 -19.43 -10.10 15.01
CA ALA A 97 -20.14 -9.73 13.79
C ALA A 97 -19.21 -9.68 12.55
N ILE A 98 -17.99 -9.14 12.70
CA ILE A 98 -17.00 -9.16 11.59
C ILE A 98 -16.57 -10.59 11.26
N LYS A 99 -16.36 -11.44 12.26
CA LYS A 99 -15.94 -12.83 12.05
C LYS A 99 -17.04 -13.65 11.37
N GLU A 100 -18.30 -13.41 11.72
CA GLU A 100 -19.48 -14.02 11.11
C GLU A 100 -19.67 -13.53 9.67
N ALA A 101 -19.58 -12.22 9.43
CA ALA A 101 -19.71 -11.65 8.09
C ALA A 101 -18.57 -12.06 7.14
N PHE A 102 -17.36 -12.27 7.68
CA PHE A 102 -16.16 -12.56 6.89
C PHE A 102 -15.41 -13.79 7.46
N PRO A 103 -15.91 -15.02 7.24
CA PRO A 103 -15.29 -16.24 7.79
C PRO A 103 -13.88 -16.49 7.24
N GLN A 104 -13.61 -16.09 5.99
CA GLN A 104 -12.30 -16.17 5.35
C GLN A 104 -11.43 -14.92 5.58
N GLY A 105 -11.87 -14.03 6.48
CA GLY A 105 -11.26 -12.75 6.76
C GLY A 105 -11.68 -11.64 5.79
N TRP A 106 -11.41 -10.41 6.19
CA TRP A 106 -11.69 -9.23 5.37
C TRP A 106 -10.72 -9.16 4.17
N SER A 107 -11.23 -9.43 2.97
CA SER A 107 -10.50 -9.27 1.71
C SER A 107 -11.14 -8.15 0.89
N PRO A 108 -10.55 -6.94 0.84
CA PRO A 108 -11.07 -5.85 0.03
C PRO A 108 -11.28 -6.29 -1.43
N PRO A 109 -12.39 -5.89 -2.07
CA PRO A 109 -12.73 -6.32 -3.43
C PRO A 109 -11.71 -5.81 -4.47
N ARG A 110 -11.14 -4.63 -4.25
CA ARG A 110 -10.08 -4.06 -5.09
C ARG A 110 -8.81 -3.90 -4.28
N LYS A 111 -7.80 -4.71 -4.59
CA LYS A 111 -6.46 -4.62 -3.99
C LYS A 111 -5.56 -3.81 -4.93
N LEU A 112 -4.92 -2.78 -4.39
CA LEU A 112 -3.94 -2.00 -5.14
C LEU A 112 -2.62 -2.79 -5.20
N SER A 113 -2.05 -2.95 -6.40
CA SER A 113 -0.75 -3.62 -6.55
C SER A 113 0.36 -2.80 -5.87
N ARG A 114 1.44 -3.49 -5.50
CA ARG A 114 2.56 -2.83 -4.83
C ARG A 114 3.21 -1.78 -5.74
N GLU A 115 3.41 -2.13 -7.00
CA GLU A 115 3.95 -1.21 -8.01
C GLU A 115 3.08 0.04 -8.17
N ALA A 116 1.75 -0.10 -8.11
CA ALA A 116 0.85 1.05 -8.19
C ALA A 116 0.93 1.96 -6.94
N MET A 117 1.13 1.39 -5.75
CA MET A 117 1.40 2.20 -4.54
C MET A 117 2.71 2.99 -4.69
N ASP A 118 3.77 2.35 -5.21
CA ASP A 118 5.07 3.00 -5.41
C ASP A 118 4.99 4.07 -6.50
N GLY A 119 4.24 3.83 -7.59
CA GLY A 119 3.95 4.82 -8.62
C GLY A 119 3.19 6.03 -8.07
N MET A 120 2.23 5.82 -7.15
CA MET A 120 1.53 6.91 -6.47
C MET A 120 2.47 7.75 -5.60
N ARG A 121 3.40 7.11 -4.87
CA ARG A 121 4.43 7.83 -4.10
C ARG A 121 5.34 8.63 -5.03
N ALA A 122 5.80 8.04 -6.14
CA ALA A 122 6.67 8.71 -7.10
C ALA A 122 6.00 9.95 -7.72
N MET A 123 4.74 9.86 -8.14
CA MET A 123 3.99 11.01 -8.66
C MET A 123 3.82 12.13 -7.63
N HIS A 124 3.46 11.78 -6.38
CA HIS A 124 3.30 12.76 -5.33
C HIS A 124 4.62 13.43 -4.92
N ILE A 125 5.75 12.72 -5.05
CA ILE A 125 7.09 13.28 -4.83
C ILE A 125 7.44 14.26 -5.96
N TYR A 126 7.11 13.92 -7.21
CA TYR A 126 7.41 14.76 -8.37
C TYR A 126 6.72 16.11 -8.31
N ASP A 127 5.40 16.15 -8.10
CA ASP A 127 4.67 17.40 -7.90
C ASP A 127 3.48 17.24 -6.95
N LYS A 128 3.63 17.79 -5.74
CA LYS A 128 2.61 17.75 -4.69
C LYS A 128 1.39 18.62 -4.99
N ARG A 129 1.53 19.65 -5.83
CA ARG A 129 0.45 20.60 -6.13
C ARG A 129 -0.54 19.98 -7.10
N THR A 130 -0.05 19.40 -8.20
CA THR A 130 -0.89 18.74 -9.21
C THR A 130 -1.38 17.37 -8.73
N PHE A 131 -0.49 16.55 -8.14
CA PHE A 131 -0.83 15.22 -7.63
C PHE A 131 -1.29 15.27 -6.17
N SER A 132 -2.31 16.08 -5.90
CA SER A 132 -2.93 16.16 -4.57
C SER A 132 -3.69 14.86 -4.21
N THR A 133 -3.96 14.65 -2.92
CA THR A 133 -4.65 13.44 -2.45
C THR A 133 -6.01 13.17 -3.10
N PRO A 134 -6.93 14.15 -3.30
CA PRO A 134 -8.19 13.89 -4.00
C PRO A 134 -7.97 13.48 -5.47
N VAL A 135 -7.03 14.12 -6.17
CA VAL A 135 -6.73 13.81 -7.57
C VAL A 135 -6.18 12.39 -7.72
N LEU A 136 -5.30 11.97 -6.81
CA LEU A 136 -4.79 10.59 -6.79
C LEU A 136 -5.90 9.58 -6.43
N ALA A 137 -6.77 9.91 -5.48
CA ALA A 137 -7.90 9.06 -5.11
C ALA A 137 -8.82 8.79 -6.31
N GLU A 138 -9.12 9.82 -7.10
CA GLU A 138 -9.97 9.72 -8.30
C GLU A 138 -9.33 8.90 -9.42
N LYS A 139 -8.02 9.06 -9.66
CA LYS A 139 -7.29 8.31 -10.69
C LYS A 139 -7.17 6.83 -10.35
N PHE A 140 -6.83 6.51 -9.09
CA PHE A 140 -6.65 5.14 -8.63
C PHE A 140 -7.96 4.47 -8.17
N LYS A 141 -9.07 5.20 -8.12
CA LYS A 141 -10.38 4.73 -7.64
C LYS A 141 -10.30 4.11 -6.24
N ILE A 142 -9.58 4.80 -5.35
CA ILE A 142 -9.42 4.42 -3.94
C ILE A 142 -9.89 5.55 -3.04
N SER A 143 -10.19 5.23 -1.78
CA SER A 143 -10.57 6.25 -0.80
C SER A 143 -9.43 7.26 -0.57
N PRO A 144 -9.72 8.57 -0.44
CA PRO A 144 -8.70 9.58 -0.11
C PRO A 144 -8.01 9.30 1.23
N GLU A 145 -8.67 8.60 2.15
CA GLU A 145 -8.07 8.15 3.41
C GLU A 145 -6.95 7.14 3.17
N ALA A 146 -7.18 6.16 2.29
CA ALA A 146 -6.20 5.16 1.92
C ALA A 146 -4.99 5.78 1.23
N VAL A 147 -5.20 6.76 0.33
CA VAL A 147 -4.12 7.55 -0.29
C VAL A 147 -3.25 8.19 0.78
N ARG A 148 -3.86 8.89 1.76
CA ARG A 148 -3.12 9.53 2.86
C ARG A 148 -2.30 8.53 3.66
N ARG A 149 -2.83 7.33 3.93
CA ARG A 149 -2.07 6.26 4.60
C ARG A 149 -0.87 5.81 3.78
N ILE A 150 -1.05 5.57 2.49
CA ILE A 150 0.03 5.15 1.57
C ILE A 150 1.14 6.20 1.55
N LEU A 151 0.78 7.48 1.40
CA LEU A 151 1.74 8.59 1.37
C LEU A 151 2.43 8.85 2.72
N ARG A 152 1.76 8.59 3.85
CA ARG A 152 2.34 8.76 5.20
C ARG A 152 3.22 7.59 5.63
N SER A 153 2.98 6.39 5.08
CA SER A 153 3.76 5.20 5.41
C SER A 153 5.21 5.35 4.94
N LYS A 154 6.17 5.12 5.84
CA LYS A 154 7.62 5.18 5.56
C LYS A 154 8.25 3.82 5.32
N TRP A 155 7.44 2.75 5.33
CA TRP A 155 7.98 1.40 5.22
C TRP A 155 8.42 1.12 3.79
N GLU A 156 9.70 0.82 3.63
CA GLU A 156 10.31 0.47 2.36
C GLU A 156 10.87 -0.96 2.42
N PRO A 157 10.63 -1.78 1.38
CA PRO A 157 11.10 -3.15 1.33
C PRO A 157 12.56 -3.19 0.86
N SER A 158 13.33 -4.14 1.38
CA SER A 158 14.66 -4.46 0.87
C SER A 158 14.60 -4.91 -0.60
N ARG A 159 15.71 -4.81 -1.34
CA ARG A 159 15.80 -5.19 -2.76
C ARG A 159 15.32 -6.63 -3.00
N GLU A 160 15.74 -7.56 -2.15
CA GLU A 160 15.32 -8.97 -2.23
C GLU A 160 13.81 -9.13 -1.96
N GLN A 161 13.29 -8.40 -0.98
CA GLN A 161 11.86 -8.42 -0.67
C GLN A 161 11.02 -7.87 -1.82
N ARG A 162 11.50 -6.83 -2.52
CA ARG A 162 10.83 -6.31 -3.73
C ARG A 162 10.71 -7.38 -4.80
N ALA A 163 11.80 -8.09 -5.09
CA ALA A 163 11.81 -9.18 -6.06
C ALA A 163 10.81 -10.27 -5.66
N ARG A 164 10.81 -10.69 -4.39
CA ARG A 164 9.87 -11.68 -3.85
C ARG A 164 8.40 -11.24 -3.99
N PHE A 165 8.09 -9.98 -3.72
CA PHE A 165 6.72 -9.47 -3.88
C PHE A 165 6.30 -9.41 -5.35
N ALA A 166 7.19 -8.96 -6.24
CA ALA A 166 6.92 -8.91 -7.67
C ALA A 166 6.71 -10.32 -8.26
N GLU A 167 7.53 -11.29 -7.84
CA GLU A 167 7.38 -12.70 -8.24
C GLU A 167 6.05 -13.28 -7.74
N ARG A 168 5.69 -13.04 -6.47
CA ARG A 168 4.39 -13.47 -5.94
C ARG A 168 3.23 -12.88 -6.75
N GLU A 169 3.30 -11.60 -7.08
CA GLU A 169 2.25 -10.95 -7.88
C GLU A 169 2.16 -11.54 -9.30
N ARG A 170 3.29 -11.79 -9.95
CA ARG A 170 3.36 -12.46 -11.26
C ARG A 170 2.72 -13.85 -11.21
N ARG A 171 3.12 -14.66 -10.23
CA ARG A 171 2.59 -16.00 -10.01
C ARG A 171 1.07 -15.99 -9.81
N SER A 172 0.56 -15.15 -8.91
CA SER A 172 -0.89 -15.06 -8.68
C SER A 172 -1.65 -14.57 -9.94
N ARG A 173 -1.04 -13.69 -10.74
CA ARG A 173 -1.62 -13.22 -12.01
C ARG A 173 -1.66 -14.33 -13.05
N GLU A 174 -0.62 -15.14 -13.13
CA GLU A 174 -0.53 -16.31 -14.02
C GLU A 174 -1.52 -17.39 -13.61
N GLU A 175 -1.60 -17.73 -12.32
CA GLU A 175 -2.57 -18.68 -11.77
C GLU A 175 -4.00 -18.27 -12.12
N ARG A 176 -4.34 -16.97 -11.95
CA ARG A 176 -5.66 -16.45 -12.33
C ARG A 176 -5.93 -16.57 -13.84
N LYS A 177 -4.93 -16.28 -14.68
CA LYS A 177 -5.06 -16.45 -16.14
C LYS A 177 -5.26 -17.91 -16.52
N MET A 178 -4.52 -18.81 -15.87
CA MET A 178 -4.65 -20.26 -16.09
C MET A 178 -6.01 -20.76 -15.67
N GLN A 179 -6.53 -20.32 -14.53
CA GLN A 179 -7.90 -20.65 -14.09
C GLN A 179 -8.95 -20.17 -15.10
N SER A 180 -8.88 -18.92 -15.56
CA SER A 180 -9.76 -18.39 -16.61
C SER A 180 -9.73 -19.25 -17.87
N ARG A 181 -8.53 -19.61 -18.36
CA ARG A 181 -8.37 -20.47 -19.54
C ARG A 181 -8.95 -21.87 -19.35
N LEU A 182 -8.80 -22.44 -18.14
CA LEU A 182 -9.37 -23.75 -17.83
C LEU A 182 -10.90 -23.70 -17.78
N GLU A 183 -11.47 -22.62 -17.24
CA GLU A 183 -12.91 -22.39 -17.21
C GLU A 183 -13.48 -22.18 -18.62
N GLU A 184 -12.83 -21.37 -19.45
CA GLU A 184 -13.18 -21.20 -20.88
C GLU A 184 -13.14 -22.53 -21.63
N LYS A 185 -12.11 -23.36 -21.39
CA LYS A 185 -12.02 -24.70 -21.99
C LYS A 185 -13.16 -25.62 -21.54
N LYS A 186 -13.54 -25.58 -20.25
CA LYS A 186 -14.66 -26.37 -19.72
C LYS A 186 -15.98 -25.94 -20.35
N GLN A 187 -16.26 -24.63 -20.35
CA GLN A 187 -17.47 -24.07 -20.98
C GLN A 187 -17.54 -24.43 -22.47
N ASN A 188 -16.43 -24.31 -23.20
CA ASN A 188 -16.39 -24.67 -24.61
C ASN A 188 -16.63 -26.17 -24.84
N MET A 189 -16.07 -27.04 -23.98
CA MET A 189 -16.29 -28.48 -24.04
C MET A 189 -17.75 -28.85 -23.74
N GLU A 190 -18.37 -28.19 -22.76
CA GLU A 190 -19.80 -28.33 -22.44
C GLU A 190 -20.67 -27.91 -23.63
N LEU A 191 -20.41 -26.75 -24.24
CA LEU A 191 -21.10 -26.29 -25.44
C LEU A 191 -20.95 -27.26 -26.62
N ILE A 192 -19.75 -27.81 -26.83
CA ILE A 192 -19.53 -28.84 -27.85
C ILE A 192 -20.40 -30.06 -27.56
N SER A 193 -20.47 -30.52 -26.30
CA SER A 193 -21.31 -31.66 -25.94
C SER A 193 -22.80 -31.38 -26.13
N GLU A 194 -23.28 -30.18 -25.81
CA GLU A 194 -24.66 -29.76 -26.00
C GLU A 194 -25.01 -29.71 -27.49
N THR A 195 -24.15 -29.09 -28.32
CA THR A 195 -24.37 -29.02 -29.77
C THR A 195 -24.35 -30.37 -30.44
N ALA A 196 -23.53 -31.32 -29.97
CA ALA A 196 -23.54 -32.70 -30.45
C ALA A 196 -24.79 -33.49 -30.02
N THR A 197 -25.48 -33.05 -28.96
CA THR A 197 -26.70 -33.70 -28.46
C THR A 197 -27.96 -33.20 -29.20
N ILE A 198 -27.89 -32.05 -29.87
CA ILE A 198 -28.98 -31.57 -30.72
C ILE A 198 -29.11 -32.54 -31.90
N PRO A 199 -30.27 -33.22 -32.10
CA PRO A 199 -30.44 -34.14 -33.20
C PRO A 199 -30.21 -33.40 -34.51
N GLU A 200 -29.40 -33.99 -35.40
CA GLU A 200 -29.15 -33.42 -36.72
C GLU A 200 -30.49 -33.07 -37.37
N ARG A 201 -30.66 -31.81 -37.80
CA ARG A 201 -31.81 -31.43 -38.60
C ARG A 201 -31.83 -32.39 -39.81
N PRO A 202 -32.96 -33.05 -40.10
CA PRO A 202 -33.03 -33.98 -41.22
C PRO A 202 -32.52 -33.27 -42.47
N ASN A 203 -31.64 -33.94 -43.21
CA ASN A 203 -31.08 -33.38 -44.43
C ASN A 203 -32.25 -33.05 -45.35
N ARG A 204 -32.35 -31.80 -45.85
CA ARG A 204 -33.44 -31.36 -46.75
C ARG A 204 -33.63 -32.27 -47.98
N ARG A 205 -32.62 -33.08 -48.32
CA ARG A 205 -32.68 -34.11 -49.37
C ARG A 205 -33.56 -35.31 -49.00
N ASP A 206 -33.67 -35.63 -47.71
CA ASP A 206 -34.50 -36.72 -47.18
C ASP A 206 -35.98 -36.33 -47.06
N GLU A 207 -36.28 -35.02 -47.11
CA GLU A 207 -37.64 -34.47 -47.15
C GLU A 207 -38.25 -34.46 -48.57
N ARG A 208 -37.50 -34.86 -49.61
CA ARG A 208 -38.10 -35.02 -50.95
C ARG A 208 -39.10 -36.18 -50.88
N PRO A 209 -40.40 -35.96 -51.12
CA PRO A 209 -41.34 -37.07 -51.21
C PRO A 209 -40.83 -38.00 -52.31
N LYS A 210 -40.58 -39.27 -51.97
CA LYS A 210 -40.31 -40.32 -52.95
C LYS A 210 -41.48 -40.27 -53.94
N GLY A 211 -41.17 -39.91 -55.18
CA GLY A 211 -42.16 -39.51 -56.18
C GLY A 211 -43.35 -40.46 -56.19
N LEU A 212 -44.56 -39.87 -56.25
CA LEU A 212 -45.80 -40.61 -56.45
C LEU A 212 -45.57 -41.64 -57.56
N ASN A 213 -45.68 -42.92 -57.22
CA ASN A 213 -45.69 -43.97 -58.23
C ASN A 213 -46.83 -43.67 -59.19
N SER A 214 -46.56 -43.69 -60.50
CA SER A 214 -47.55 -43.42 -61.56
C SER A 214 -48.75 -44.38 -61.56
N LYS A 215 -48.78 -45.36 -60.66
CA LYS A 215 -49.84 -46.35 -60.47
C LYS A 215 -50.94 -45.91 -59.49
N ASP A 216 -50.73 -44.85 -58.70
CA ASP A 216 -51.72 -44.33 -57.74
C ASP A 216 -52.57 -43.18 -58.33
N ARG A 217 -52.77 -43.16 -59.66
CA ARG A 217 -53.79 -42.32 -60.30
C ARG A 217 -55.16 -42.96 -60.08
N LEU A 218 -55.66 -42.85 -58.85
CA LEU A 218 -57.02 -43.24 -58.52
C LEU A 218 -58.01 -42.35 -59.29
N TYR A 219 -58.92 -43.02 -59.98
CA TYR A 219 -60.14 -42.49 -60.56
C TYR A 219 -60.84 -41.53 -59.58
N PHE A 220 -60.97 -40.27 -59.96
CA PHE A 220 -62.10 -39.46 -59.56
C PHE A 220 -62.88 -39.17 -60.84
N GLY A 221 -64.13 -39.64 -60.87
CA GLY A 221 -65.08 -39.47 -61.97
C GLY A 221 -65.66 -38.06 -62.06
#